data_AF-A0A6L7WMH7-F1
#
_entry.id   AF-A0A6L7WMH7-F1
#
_cell.length_a   1.000
_cell.length_b   1.000
_cell.length_c   1.000
_cell.angle_alpha   90.00
_cell.angle_beta   90.00
_cell.angle_gamma   90.00
#
_symmetry.space_group_name_H-M   'P 1'
#
loop_
_entity.id
_entity.type
_entity.pdbx_description
1 polymer ?
#
loop_
_entity_poly.entity_id
_entity_poly.type
_entity_poly.pdbx_seq_one_letter_code
_entity_poly.pdbx_strand_id
1 'polypeptide(L)'
;MSDASVTRTVGPVAAEAFDPERIQWLRNVPFLAIQLACLLVLWTGVSGTAVAIGLVTLFARMFGLTAGYHRYFCHRAFKTSRAFQFVLAWLGASAAQRGPLWWGG
;
A
#
# COMPACT_ATOMS: atom_id res chain seq x y z
N MET A 1 16.75 -26.58 46.41
CA MET A 1 15.68 -26.27 45.43
C MET A 1 16.34 -26.11 44.07
N SER A 2 16.13 -27.10 43.21
CA SER A 2 16.66 -27.20 41.84
C SER A 2 15.85 -26.28 40.93
N ASP A 3 16.48 -25.25 40.38
CA ASP A 3 15.86 -24.40 39.36
C ASP A 3 16.35 -24.89 37.99
N ALA A 4 15.59 -25.81 37.41
CA ALA A 4 15.84 -26.35 36.09
C ALA A 4 15.55 -25.26 35.07
N SER A 5 16.60 -24.65 34.53
CA SER A 5 16.54 -23.71 33.40
C SER A 5 15.89 -24.40 32.19
N VAL A 6 14.61 -24.10 31.98
CA VAL A 6 13.85 -24.49 30.79
C VAL A 6 14.42 -23.74 29.59
N THR A 7 15.46 -24.31 28.99
CA THR A 7 15.95 -23.89 27.67
C THR A 7 15.00 -24.49 26.63
N ARG A 8 14.00 -23.71 26.20
CA ARG A 8 13.12 -24.09 25.10
C ARG A 8 13.93 -24.02 23.80
N THR A 9 14.44 -25.15 23.34
CA THR A 9 15.01 -25.30 22.00
C THR A 9 13.92 -25.07 20.96
N VAL A 10 13.87 -23.86 20.42
CA VAL A 10 13.11 -23.61 19.19
C VAL A 10 13.89 -24.31 18.08
N GLY A 11 13.37 -25.44 17.60
CA GLY A 11 13.95 -26.13 16.44
C GLY A 11 13.99 -25.19 15.23
N PRO A 12 14.93 -25.40 14.28
CA PRO A 12 15.00 -24.57 13.09
C PRO A 12 13.67 -24.69 12.34
N VAL A 13 12.89 -23.61 12.32
CA VAL A 13 11.85 -23.45 11.30
C VAL A 13 12.62 -23.51 10.00
N ALA A 14 12.46 -24.61 9.25
CA ALA A 14 13.05 -24.74 7.93
C ALA A 14 12.56 -23.53 7.14
N ALA A 15 13.45 -22.56 6.95
CA ALA A 15 13.13 -21.38 6.17
C ALA A 15 12.91 -21.89 4.76
N GLU A 16 11.66 -21.84 4.27
CA GLU A 16 11.42 -21.94 2.85
C GLU A 16 12.37 -20.94 2.18
N ALA A 17 13.22 -21.44 1.28
CA ALA A 17 14.11 -20.58 0.54
C ALA A 17 13.26 -19.59 -0.27
N PHE A 18 13.52 -18.29 -0.08
CA PHE A 18 12.87 -17.25 -0.88
C PHE A 18 13.32 -17.43 -2.33
N ASP A 19 12.41 -17.93 -3.18
CA ASP A 19 12.56 -17.96 -4.62
C ASP A 19 12.04 -16.63 -5.21
N PRO A 20 12.92 -15.71 -5.64
CA PRO A 20 12.52 -14.42 -6.20
C PRO A 20 11.77 -14.55 -7.54
N GLU A 21 11.92 -15.66 -8.25
CA GLU A 21 11.32 -15.87 -9.57
C GLU A 21 9.91 -16.45 -9.48
N ARG A 22 9.52 -17.00 -8.32
CA ARG A 22 8.20 -17.60 -8.12
C ARG A 22 7.07 -16.57 -8.21
N ILE A 23 6.23 -16.68 -9.23
CA ILE A 23 5.01 -15.86 -9.37
C ILE A 23 3.98 -16.26 -8.31
N GLN A 24 3.66 -15.33 -7.42
CA GLN A 24 2.65 -15.53 -6.38
C GLN A 24 1.25 -15.20 -6.93
N TRP A 25 0.71 -16.11 -7.75
CA TRP A 25 -0.59 -15.94 -8.41
C TRP A 25 -1.70 -15.48 -7.47
N LEU A 26 -1.90 -16.16 -6.34
CA LEU A 26 -2.96 -15.82 -5.37
C LEU A 26 -2.84 -14.38 -4.83
N ARG A 27 -1.61 -13.89 -4.63
CA ARG A 27 -1.36 -12.50 -4.19
C ARG A 27 -1.64 -11.48 -5.28
N ASN A 28 -1.44 -11.87 -6.55
CA ASN A 28 -1.56 -10.97 -7.70
C ASN A 28 -2.97 -10.94 -8.29
N VAL A 29 -3.80 -11.95 -8.01
CA VAL A 29 -5.20 -12.04 -8.48
C VAL A 29 -6.01 -10.76 -8.22
N PRO A 30 -6.00 -10.15 -7.02
CA PRO A 30 -6.77 -8.93 -6.77
C PRO A 30 -6.34 -7.76 -7.66
N PHE A 31 -5.03 -7.60 -7.93
CA PHE A 31 -4.53 -6.55 -8.81
C PHE A 31 -4.98 -6.76 -10.25
N LEU A 32 -4.90 -7.99 -10.76
CA LEU A 32 -5.36 -8.33 -12.11
C LEU A 32 -6.87 -8.14 -12.25
N ALA A 33 -7.64 -8.53 -11.23
CA ALA A 33 -9.09 -8.38 -11.22
C ALA A 33 -9.52 -6.91 -11.34
N ILE A 34 -8.87 -5.99 -10.62
CA ILE A 34 -9.17 -4.55 -10.70
C ILE A 34 -8.88 -4.00 -12.11
N GLN A 35 -7.78 -4.42 -12.73
CA GLN A 35 -7.42 -3.98 -14.09
C GLN A 35 -8.44 -4.45 -15.12
N LEU A 36 -8.86 -5.71 -15.04
CA LEU A 36 -9.87 -6.28 -15.94
C LEU A 36 -11.27 -5.70 -15.68
N ALA A 37 -11.58 -5.33 -14.43
CA ALA A 37 -12.86 -4.71 -14.08
C ALA A 37 -13.10 -3.36 -14.80
N CYS A 38 -12.04 -2.65 -15.22
CA CYS A 38 -12.17 -1.44 -16.04
C CYS A 38 -12.91 -1.71 -17.37
N LEU A 39 -12.83 -2.92 -17.93
CA LEU A 39 -13.49 -3.30 -19.18
C LEU A 39 -15.02 -3.37 -19.05
N LEU A 40 -15.55 -3.47 -17.82
CA LEU A 40 -16.99 -3.47 -17.58
C LEU A 40 -17.67 -2.18 -18.06
N VAL A 41 -16.91 -1.10 -18.23
CA VAL A 41 -17.39 0.16 -18.82
C VAL A 41 -18.02 -0.03 -20.21
N LEU A 42 -17.56 -1.02 -20.98
CA LEU A 42 -18.13 -1.34 -22.30
C LEU A 42 -19.58 -1.82 -22.20
N TRP A 43 -19.99 -2.32 -21.04
CA TRP A 43 -21.34 -2.82 -20.76
C TRP A 43 -22.15 -1.84 -19.91
N THR A 44 -21.53 -1.20 -18.91
CA THR A 44 -22.21 -0.29 -17.97
C THR A 44 -22.34 1.14 -18.51
N GLY A 45 -21.58 1.51 -19.54
CA GLY A 45 -21.43 2.88 -20.00
C GLY A 45 -20.68 3.76 -19.01
N VAL A 46 -20.69 5.08 -19.27
CA VAL A 46 -20.02 6.10 -18.45
C VAL A 46 -21.02 7.19 -18.07
N SER A 47 -21.11 7.50 -16.78
CA SER A 47 -21.87 8.66 -16.28
C SER A 47 -20.94 9.83 -15.96
N GLY A 48 -21.46 11.07 -16.08
CA GLY A 48 -20.70 12.26 -15.68
C GLY A 48 -20.24 12.22 -14.22
N THR A 49 -21.06 11.66 -13.32
CA THR A 49 -20.70 11.43 -11.92
C THR A 49 -19.52 10.46 -11.78
N ALA A 50 -19.50 9.36 -12.54
CA ALA A 50 -18.39 8.41 -12.51
C ALA A 50 -17.08 9.06 -12.97
N VAL A 51 -17.13 9.89 -14.03
CA VAL A 51 -15.97 10.66 -14.50
C VAL A 51 -15.51 11.64 -13.42
N ALA A 52 -16.42 12.39 -12.80
CA ALA A 52 -16.08 13.35 -11.75
C ALA A 52 -15.40 12.67 -10.55
N ILE A 53 -15.97 11.56 -10.05
CA ILE A 53 -15.35 10.78 -8.96
C ILE A 53 -13.99 10.22 -9.39
N GLY A 54 -13.88 9.69 -10.61
CA GLY A 54 -12.63 9.18 -11.16
C GLY A 54 -11.53 10.25 -11.19
N LEU A 55 -11.85 11.44 -11.69
CA LEU A 55 -10.91 12.57 -11.74
C LEU A 55 -10.53 13.07 -10.35
N VAL A 56 -11.51 13.32 -9.47
CA VAL A 56 -11.25 13.80 -8.10
C VAL A 56 -10.35 12.84 -7.35
N THR A 57 -10.67 11.54 -7.39
CA THR A 57 -9.86 10.52 -6.72
C THR A 57 -8.49 10.37 -7.38
N LEU A 58 -8.37 10.50 -8.70
CA LEU A 58 -7.09 10.48 -9.39
C LEU A 58 -6.17 11.60 -8.90
N PHE A 59 -6.65 12.85 -8.94
CA PHE A 59 -5.85 14.01 -8.53
C PHE A 59 -5.53 14.00 -7.03
N ALA A 60 -6.50 13.63 -6.17
CA ALA A 60 -6.27 13.52 -4.74
C ALA A 60 -5.19 12.47 -4.41
N ARG A 61 -5.22 11.30 -5.07
CA ARG A 61 -4.20 10.25 -4.90
C ARG A 61 -2.85 10.67 -5.45
N MET A 62 -2.81 11.30 -6.63
CA MET A 62 -1.57 11.85 -7.20
C MET A 62 -0.91 12.86 -6.26
N PHE A 63 -1.70 13.74 -5.65
CA PHE A 63 -1.22 14.66 -4.63
C PHE A 63 -0.70 13.94 -3.38
N GLY A 64 -1.46 12.98 -2.83
CA GLY A 64 -1.06 12.20 -1.66
C GLY A 64 0.26 11.45 -1.86
N LEU A 65 0.47 10.86 -3.05
CA LEU A 65 1.72 10.18 -3.38
C LEU A 65 2.89 11.16 -3.55
N THR A 66 2.69 12.24 -4.30
CA THR A 66 3.80 13.17 -4.64
C THR A 66 4.16 14.08 -3.49
N ALA A 67 3.19 14.75 -2.89
CA ALA A 67 3.43 15.67 -1.77
C ALA A 67 3.64 14.92 -0.45
N GLY A 68 2.84 13.87 -0.21
CA GLY A 68 2.92 13.06 1.00
C GLY A 68 4.07 12.05 0.94
N TYR A 69 3.86 10.91 0.29
CA TYR A 69 4.80 9.79 0.32
C TYR A 69 6.20 10.17 -0.16
N HIS A 70 6.30 10.77 -1.36
CA HIS A 70 7.58 11.11 -1.96
C HIS A 70 8.27 12.31 -1.28
N ARG A 71 7.64 13.49 -1.29
CA ARG A 71 8.29 14.71 -0.78
C ARG A 71 8.38 14.77 0.74
N TYR A 72 7.29 14.45 1.44
CA TYR A 72 7.25 14.59 2.90
C TYR A 72 7.88 13.38 3.62
N PHE A 73 7.42 12.15 3.34
CA PHE A 73 7.87 10.97 4.08
C PHE A 73 9.26 10.47 3.67
N CYS A 74 9.59 10.39 2.37
CA CYS A 74 10.93 9.97 1.93
C CYS A 74 11.98 11.09 2.04
N HIS A 75 11.68 12.25 1.46
CA HIS A 75 12.69 13.30 1.28
C HIS A 75 12.68 14.39 2.34
N ARG A 76 11.70 14.39 3.26
CA ARG A 76 11.57 15.41 4.32
C ARG A 76 11.67 16.85 3.80
N ALA A 77 11.14 17.10 2.59
CA ALA A 77 11.33 18.36 1.86
C ALA A 77 10.67 19.58 2.52
N PHE A 78 9.73 19.37 3.45
CA PHE A 78 9.06 20.43 4.20
C PHE A 78 8.59 19.91 5.56
N LYS A 79 8.25 20.83 6.47
CA LYS A 79 7.65 20.54 7.78
C LYS A 79 6.17 20.86 7.77
N THR A 80 5.36 20.10 8.50
CA THR A 80 3.93 20.34 8.64
C THR A 80 3.38 19.81 9.97
N SER A 81 2.17 20.21 10.34
CA SER A 81 1.53 19.83 11.61
C SER A 81 1.19 18.34 11.65
N ARG A 82 1.13 17.74 12.86
CA ARG A 82 0.79 16.31 13.02
C ARG A 82 -0.55 15.93 12.37
N ALA A 83 -1.54 16.81 12.44
CA ALA A 83 -2.83 16.63 11.79
C ALA A 83 -2.68 16.55 10.26
N PHE A 84 -1.89 17.45 9.67
CA PHE A 84 -1.68 17.44 8.23
C PHE A 84 -0.80 16.27 7.77
N GLN A 85 0.15 15.82 8.59
CA GLN A 85 0.90 14.58 8.33
C GLN A 85 -0.04 13.38 8.20
N PHE A 86 -1.04 13.29 9.09
CA PHE A 86 -2.07 12.26 8.99
C PHE A 86 -2.89 12.39 7.71
N VAL A 87 -3.30 13.60 7.32
CA VAL A 87 -4.01 13.83 6.04
C VAL A 87 -3.17 13.36 4.85
N LEU A 88 -1.88 13.71 4.80
CA LEU A 88 -0.98 13.27 3.74
C LEU A 88 -0.79 11.74 3.74
N ALA A 89 -0.65 11.12 4.91
CA ALA A 89 -0.56 9.68 5.06
C ALA A 89 -1.83 8.97 4.59
N TRP A 90 -3.01 9.47 4.95
CA TRP A 90 -4.29 8.92 4.53
C TRP A 90 -4.49 9.07 3.02
N LEU A 91 -4.25 10.27 2.46
CA LEU A 91 -4.35 10.49 1.02
C LEU A 91 -3.40 9.56 0.24
N GLY A 92 -2.15 9.40 0.69
CA GLY A 92 -1.22 8.44 0.10
C GLY A 92 -1.67 6.99 0.23
N ALA A 93 -2.18 6.58 1.40
CA ALA A 93 -2.67 5.22 1.64
C ALA A 93 -3.87 4.86 0.75
N SER A 94 -4.72 5.83 0.40
CA SER A 94 -5.84 5.63 -0.53
C SER A 94 -5.42 5.20 -1.94
N ALA A 95 -4.15 5.37 -2.31
CA ALA A 95 -3.60 4.89 -3.58
C ALA A 95 -3.22 3.40 -3.58
N ALA A 96 -3.32 2.70 -2.44
CA ALA A 96 -3.00 1.28 -2.27
C ALA A 96 -1.54 0.91 -2.66
N GLN A 97 -0.58 1.82 -2.47
CA GLN A 97 0.85 1.63 -2.78
C GLN A 97 1.72 1.40 -1.53
N ARG A 98 1.28 0.51 -0.64
CA ARG A 98 1.85 0.28 0.70
C ARG A 98 1.70 1.49 1.64
N GLY A 99 1.99 1.28 2.92
CA GLY A 99 1.81 2.29 3.96
C GLY A 99 2.93 3.33 4.01
N PRO A 100 2.71 4.47 4.69
CA PRO A 100 3.70 5.54 4.82
C PRO A 100 4.98 5.10 5.56
N LEU A 101 4.89 4.12 6.46
CA LEU A 101 6.04 3.56 7.16
C LEU A 101 6.99 2.79 6.23
N TRP A 102 6.46 2.17 5.16
CA TRP A 102 7.28 1.50 4.17
C TRP A 102 8.01 2.52 3.27
N TRP A 103 7.37 3.67 3.01
CA TRP A 103 7.96 4.75 2.21
C TRP A 103 8.98 5.59 2.99
N GLY A 104 8.69 5.92 4.24
CA GLY A 104 9.53 6.80 5.08
C GLY A 104 10.56 6.07 5.96
N GLY A 105 10.70 4.75 5.79
CA GLY A 105 11.68 3.91 6.50
C GLY A 105 13.11 4.24 6.12
#